data_AF-A0A8C4JQ48-F1
#
_entry.id   AF-A0A8C4JQ48-F1
#
_cell.length_a   1.000
_cell.length_b   1.000
_cell.length_c   1.000
_cell.angle_alpha   90.00
_cell.angle_beta   90.00
_cell.angle_gamma   90.00
#
_symmetry.space_group_name_H-M   'P 1'
#
loop_
_entity.id
_entity.type
_entity.pdbx_description
1 polymer ?
#
loop_
_entity_poly.entity_id
_entity_poly.type
_entity_poly.pdbx_seq_one_letter_code
_entity_poly.pdbx_strand_id
1 'polypeptide(L)' 'QEEEEGVSYFYVLAALPQLTSLDFSAVTRQDRATAAAWKSMNAKAVAGARGSPRRDRPPSPARA' A
#
# COMPACT_ATOMS: atom_id res chain seq x y z
N GLN A 1 3.32 -20.23 12.16
CA GLN A 1 3.48 -18.76 12.24
C GLN A 1 4.43 -18.38 11.13
N GLU A 2 3.94 -18.16 9.92
CA GLU A 2 4.76 -17.82 8.72
C GLU A 2 4.13 -16.65 7.93
N GLU A 3 2.81 -16.47 8.03
CA GLU A 3 2.08 -15.41 7.32
C GLU A 3 2.52 -13.99 7.70
N GLU A 4 2.84 -13.73 8.97
CA GLU A 4 3.24 -12.38 9.41
C GLU A 4 4.62 -11.98 8.86
N GLU A 5 5.52 -12.95 8.77
CA GLU A 5 6.90 -12.77 8.32
C GLU A 5 6.97 -12.59 6.79
N GLY A 6 6.20 -13.41 6.04
CA GLY A 6 6.07 -13.26 4.59
C GLY A 6 5.42 -11.94 4.17
N VAL A 7 4.42 -11.46 4.93
CA VAL A 7 3.79 -10.15 4.68
C VAL A 7 4.79 -9.01 4.94
N SER A 8 5.60 -9.10 6.00
CA SER A 8 6.65 -8.13 6.28
C SER A 8 7.71 -8.07 5.18
N TYR A 9 8.16 -9.23 4.68
CA TYR A 9 9.14 -9.34 3.61
C TYR A 9 8.68 -8.60 2.33
N PHE A 10 7.49 -8.92 1.83
CA PHE A 10 6.97 -8.29 0.60
C PHE A 10 6.59 -6.83 0.81
N TYR A 11 6.18 -6.43 2.01
CA TYR A 11 5.95 -5.02 2.35
C TYR A 11 7.23 -4.20 2.24
N VAL A 12 8.32 -4.67 2.84
CA VAL A 12 9.63 -4.00 2.79
C VAL A 12 10.12 -3.91 1.34
N LEU A 13 10.02 -4.99 0.57
CA LEU A 13 10.40 -4.99 -0.84
C LEU A 13 9.53 -4.06 -1.71
N ALA A 14 8.23 -3.97 -1.43
CA ALA A 14 7.31 -3.08 -2.13
C ALA A 14 7.56 -1.59 -1.81
N ALA A 15 8.09 -1.31 -0.62
CA ALA A 15 8.47 0.03 -0.17
C ALA A 15 9.87 0.44 -0.67
N LEU A 16 10.80 -0.50 -0.80
CA LEU A 16 12.20 -0.26 -1.15
C LEU A 16 12.63 -1.10 -2.37
N PRO A 17 12.20 -0.73 -3.59
CA PRO A 17 12.44 -1.51 -4.81
C PRO A 17 13.92 -1.59 -5.22
N GLN A 18 14.79 -0.74 -4.66
CA GLN A 18 16.23 -0.77 -4.90
C GLN A 18 16.98 -1.85 -4.09
N LEU A 19 16.32 -2.54 -3.15
CA LEU A 19 16.98 -3.59 -2.37
C LEU A 19 17.37 -4.77 -3.24
N THR A 20 18.64 -5.14 -3.15
CA THR A 20 19.22 -6.33 -3.83
C THR A 20 19.35 -7.53 -2.88
N SER A 21 19.26 -7.29 -1.58
CA SER A 21 19.29 -8.31 -0.52
C SER A 21 18.42 -7.87 0.66
N LEU A 22 17.77 -8.81 1.32
CA LEU A 22 16.97 -8.62 2.53
C LEU A 22 17.12 -9.86 3.41
N ASP A 23 17.35 -9.64 4.71
CA ASP A 23 17.55 -10.69 5.72
C ASP A 23 18.52 -11.80 5.28
N PHE A 24 19.76 -11.39 4.98
CA PHE A 24 20.87 -12.25 4.52
C PHE A 24 20.63 -12.99 3.19
N SER A 25 19.49 -12.80 2.54
CA SER A 25 19.11 -13.44 1.28
C SER A 25 19.09 -12.45 0.12
N ALA A 26 19.43 -12.91 -1.09
CA ALA A 26 19.37 -12.08 -2.29
C ALA A 26 17.92 -11.91 -2.77
N VAL A 27 17.55 -10.69 -3.17
CA VAL A 27 16.22 -10.39 -3.72
C VAL A 27 16.18 -10.83 -5.18
N THR A 28 15.35 -11.84 -5.46
CA THR A 28 15.20 -12.40 -6.79
C THR A 28 14.25 -11.56 -7.65
N ARG A 29 14.20 -11.88 -8.96
CA ARG A 29 13.22 -11.26 -9.87
C ARG A 29 11.79 -11.65 -9.52
N GLN A 30 11.60 -12.85 -8.97
CA GLN A 30 10.31 -13.34 -8.52
C GLN A 30 9.81 -12.56 -7.30
N ASP A 31 10.69 -12.30 -6.31
CA ASP A 31 10.34 -11.54 -5.11
C ASP A 31 9.84 -10.13 -5.45
N ARG A 32 10.51 -9.47 -6.40
CA ARG A 32 10.09 -8.16 -6.91
C ARG A 32 8.72 -8.20 -7.57
N ALA A 33 8.44 -9.24 -8.36
CA ALA A 33 7.15 -9.42 -9.01
C ALA A 33 6.04 -9.65 -7.98
N THR A 34 6.29 -10.49 -6.97
CA THR A 34 5.35 -10.76 -5.88
C THR A 34 5.08 -9.51 -5.05
N ALA A 35 6.11 -8.75 -4.68
CA ALA A 35 5.97 -7.49 -3.95
C ALA A 35 5.17 -6.43 -4.73
N ALA A 36 5.40 -6.32 -6.05
CA ALA A 36 4.65 -5.42 -6.91
C ALA A 36 3.17 -5.83 -7.02
N ALA A 37 2.89 -7.13 -7.18
CA ALA A 37 1.54 -7.67 -7.21
C ALA A 37 0.83 -7.40 -5.88
N TRP A 38 1.48 -7.70 -4.75
CA TRP A 38 0.98 -7.43 -3.41
C TRP A 38 0.65 -5.94 -3.21
N LYS A 39 1.54 -5.03 -3.61
CA LYS A 39 1.30 -3.58 -3.57
C LYS A 39 0.07 -3.17 -4.36
N SER A 40 -0.13 -3.73 -5.55
CA SER A 40 -1.28 -3.41 -6.41
C SER A 40 -2.61 -3.90 -5.83
N MET A 41 -2.62 -5.08 -5.20
CA MET A 41 -3.79 -5.64 -4.52
C MET A 41 -4.21 -4.77 -3.33
N ASN A 42 -3.23 -4.31 -2.55
CA ASN A 42 -3.46 -3.47 -1.38
C ASN A 42 -3.74 -1.99 -1.73
N ALA A 43 -3.21 -1.48 -2.86
CA ALA A 43 -3.46 -0.11 -3.32
C ALA A 43 -4.92 0.13 -3.74
N LYS A 44 -5.64 -0.92 -4.17
CA LYS A 44 -7.07 -0.82 -4.50
C LYS A 44 -7.94 -0.49 -3.29
N ALA A 45 -7.50 -0.82 -2.07
CA ALA A 45 -8.18 -0.39 -0.84
C ALA A 45 -8.02 1.12 -0.55
N VAL A 46 -6.94 1.75 -1.03
CA VAL A 46 -6.67 3.19 -0.82
C VAL A 46 -7.26 4.08 -1.92
N ALA A 47 -7.48 3.54 -3.12
CA ALA A 47 -8.10 4.28 -4.23
C ALA A 47 -9.57 4.67 -3.95
N GLY A 48 -10.26 3.94 -3.07
CA GLY A 48 -11.60 4.33 -2.57
C GLY A 48 -11.60 5.51 -1.57
N ALA A 49 -10.45 5.85 -0.99
CA ALA A 49 -10.33 6.91 0.02
C ALA A 49 -9.84 8.27 -0.54
N ARG A 50 -9.29 8.30 -1.75
CA ARG A 50 -8.84 9.54 -2.42
C ARG A 50 -9.87 10.12 -3.41
N GLY A 51 -11.14 9.84 -3.17
CA GLY A 51 -12.24 10.27 -4.03
C GLY A 51 -13.57 10.36 -3.30
N SER A 52 -13.60 10.95 -2.10
CA SER A 52 -14.86 11.54 -1.62
C SER A 52 -14.91 12.98 -2.12
N PRO A 53 -15.69 13.32 -3.16
CA PRO A 53 -16.10 14.71 -3.30
C PRO A 53 -16.83 15.06 -2.00
N ARG A 54 -16.47 16.17 -1.37
CA ARG A 54 -17.21 16.72 -0.23
C ARG A 54 -18.68 16.82 -0.66
N ARG A 55 -19.51 15.85 -0.26
CA ARG A 55 -20.95 15.99 -0.34
C ARG A 55 -21.31 17.10 0.64
N ASP A 56 -21.64 18.23 0.06
CA ASP A 56 -22.69 19.12 0.53
C ASP A 56 -22.55 19.54 2.00
N ARG A 57 -21.66 20.51 2.24
CA ARG A 57 -21.81 21.37 3.40
C ARG A 57 -22.95 22.35 3.08
N PRO A 58 -24.12 22.28 3.73
CA PRO A 58 -25.16 23.27 3.51
C PRO A 58 -24.69 24.66 3.99
N PRO A 59 -25.16 25.76 3.36
CA PRO A 59 -24.81 27.10 3.80
C PRO A 59 -25.30 27.34 5.23
N SER A 60 -24.43 27.92 6.07
CA SER A 60 -24.80 28.36 7.42
C SER A 60 -25.98 29.34 7.36
N PRO A 61 -27.00 29.21 8.23
CA PRO A 61 -28.05 30.20 8.30
C PRO A 61 -27.44 31.53 8.79
N ALA A 62 -27.64 32.58 8.01
CA ALA A 62 -27.33 33.94 8.40
C ALA A 62 -28.13 34.27 9.66
N ARG A 63 -27.43 34.70 10.70
CA ARG A 63 -28.02 35.10 11.97
C ARG A 63 -28.59 36.51 11.80
N ALA A 64 -29.90 36.66 11.98
CA ALA A 64 -30.60 37.95 12.08
C ALA A 64 -30.24 38.65 13.39
#